data_AF-A0AAV2S0T6-F1
#
_entry.id   AF-A0AAV2S0T6-F1
#
_cell.length_a   1.000
_cell.length_b   1.000
_cell.length_c   1.000
_cell.angle_alpha   90.00
_cell.angle_beta   90.00
_cell.angle_gamma   90.00
#
_symmetry.space_group_name_H-M   'P 1'
#
loop_
_entity.id
_entity.type
_entity.pdbx_description
1 polymer ?
#
loop_
_entity_poly.entity_id
_entity_poly.type
_entity_poly.pdbx_seq_one_letter_code
_entity_poly.pdbx_strand_id
1 'polypeptide(L)'
;LAPDLGLEIGRSKFHRERQSQESMKLDVDENKIIWPGNTKEKPQGYMIPTELKVLTIEEKPFVYTEKIENVVECDKKLGRWPCPWYNTTGEGEQLYCCFGYCIDMLIELSNKINFTFTLALSPDGEFGAIKRRDETGKKEWTGLIGELVNQTNGADMIVAPLTINPERAQVIEFSKPFKYQGITILEKK
;
A
#
# COMPACT_ATOMS: atom_id res chain seq x y z
N LEU A 1 -4.19 28.39 6.64
CA LEU A 1 -3.35 28.91 7.75
C LEU A 1 -2.85 27.70 8.53
N ALA A 2 -1.71 27.14 8.10
CA ALA A 2 -1.11 26.00 8.78
C ALA A 2 -0.39 26.49 10.05
N PRO A 3 -0.54 25.84 11.21
CA PRO A 3 0.19 26.20 12.40
C PRO A 3 1.65 25.76 12.26
N ASP A 4 2.52 26.66 12.67
CA ASP A 4 3.97 26.58 12.65
C ASP A 4 4.45 25.37 13.50
N LEU A 5 4.96 24.32 12.84
CA LEU A 5 5.60 23.17 13.47
C LEU A 5 7.05 23.55 13.84
N GLY A 6 7.18 24.48 14.77
CA GLY A 6 8.46 24.85 15.38
C GLY A 6 8.91 23.77 16.38
N LEU A 7 9.90 22.96 16.02
CA LEU A 7 10.59 22.09 16.96
C LEU A 7 11.64 22.93 17.72
N GLU A 8 11.29 23.49 18.88
CA GLU A 8 12.28 24.13 19.76
C GLU A 8 13.10 23.05 20.47
N ILE A 9 14.22 22.65 19.84
CA ILE A 9 15.25 21.87 20.50
C ILE A 9 15.96 22.81 21.49
N GLY A 10 15.81 22.52 22.78
CA GLY A 10 16.27 23.38 23.88
C GLY A 10 17.71 23.88 23.73
N ARG A 11 17.95 25.11 24.22
CA ARG A 11 19.26 25.78 24.23
C ARG A 11 20.36 24.85 24.79
N SER A 12 21.16 24.27 23.91
CA SER A 12 22.35 23.50 24.27
C SER A 12 23.46 24.44 24.71
N LYS A 13 24.15 24.10 25.81
CA LYS A 13 25.38 24.78 26.25
C LYS A 13 26.57 23.95 25.80
N PHE A 14 27.43 24.55 24.98
CA PHE A 14 28.65 23.91 24.47
C PHE A 14 29.82 24.13 25.43
N HIS A 15 30.48 23.06 25.86
CA HIS A 15 31.80 23.12 26.51
C HIS A 15 32.86 22.56 25.56
N ARG A 16 33.85 23.39 25.21
CA ARG A 16 35.00 23.00 24.38
C ARG A 16 36.17 22.67 25.29
N GLU A 17 36.38 21.39 25.58
CA GLU A 17 37.61 20.94 26.25
C GLU A 17 38.77 20.94 25.25
N ARG A 18 39.86 21.61 25.62
CA ARG A 18 41.14 21.59 24.90
C ARG A 18 41.96 20.42 25.43
N GLN A 19 41.80 19.22 24.88
CA GLN A 19 42.89 18.26 24.67
C GLN A 19 42.37 16.97 24.01
N SER A 20 43.07 16.56 22.94
CA SER A 20 43.09 15.24 22.26
C SER A 20 41.82 14.69 21.59
N GLN A 21 41.97 14.43 20.28
CA GLN A 21 41.11 13.65 19.35
C GLN A 21 39.67 14.13 19.17
N GLU A 22 39.42 14.66 17.96
CA GLU A 22 38.14 15.17 17.46
C GLU A 22 37.02 14.13 17.56
N SER A 23 36.29 14.19 18.65
CA SER A 23 35.03 13.50 18.85
C SER A 23 34.10 14.45 19.58
N MET A 24 33.12 15.00 18.86
CA MET A 24 32.08 15.82 19.48
C MET A 24 31.18 14.90 20.31
N LYS A 25 31.27 14.99 21.64
CA LYS A 25 30.30 14.36 22.53
C LYS A 25 29.13 15.32 22.73
N LEU A 26 27.99 15.00 22.13
CA LEU A 26 26.72 15.62 22.46
C LEU A 26 26.14 14.91 23.69
N ASP A 27 25.93 15.67 24.77
CA ASP A 27 25.23 15.21 25.95
C ASP A 27 23.81 15.78 25.93
N VAL A 28 22.81 14.92 25.77
CA VAL A 28 21.39 15.30 25.69
C VAL A 28 20.68 14.79 26.94
N ASP A 29 20.11 15.71 27.71
CA ASP A 29 19.26 15.37 28.86
C ASP A 29 17.86 14.96 28.36
N GLU A 30 17.63 13.65 28.26
CA GLU A 30 16.36 13.08 27.78
C GLU A 30 15.14 13.55 28.61
N ASN A 31 15.32 13.91 29.88
CA ASN A 31 14.23 14.36 30.76
C ASN A 31 13.73 15.78 30.47
N LYS A 32 14.48 16.54 29.67
CA LYS A 32 14.11 17.88 29.19
C LYS A 32 13.46 17.85 27.81
N ILE A 33 13.39 16.69 27.15
CA ILE A 33 12.74 16.57 25.85
C ILE A 33 11.23 16.68 26.05
N ILE A 34 10.63 17.65 25.38
CA ILE A 34 9.18 17.82 25.31
C ILE A 34 8.77 17.44 23.89
N TRP A 35 7.92 16.43 23.78
CA TRP A 35 7.38 15.93 22.53
C TRP A 35 6.13 16.72 22.09
N PRO A 36 5.75 16.67 20.80
CA PRO A 36 4.50 17.25 20.32
C PRO A 36 3.31 16.80 21.18
N GLY A 37 2.47 17.76 21.61
CA GLY A 37 1.43 17.52 22.61
C GLY A 37 1.84 17.90 24.04
N ASN A 38 3.02 18.52 24.22
CA ASN A 38 3.54 19.00 25.50
C ASN A 38 3.74 17.86 26.53
N THR A 39 4.14 16.68 26.04
CA THR A 39 4.39 15.48 26.85
C THR A 39 5.88 15.22 26.99
N LYS A 40 6.31 14.67 28.13
CA LYS A 40 7.69 14.17 28.31
C LYS A 40 7.85 12.71 27.90
N GLU A 41 6.73 12.02 27.73
CA GLU A 41 6.70 10.64 27.27
C GLU A 41 6.96 10.59 25.77
N LYS A 42 7.99 9.83 25.40
CA LYS A 42 8.32 9.59 24.00
C LYS A 42 7.17 8.80 23.35
N PRO A 43 6.53 9.34 22.31
CA PRO A 43 5.49 8.60 21.59
C PRO A 43 6.11 7.37 20.92
N GLN A 44 5.32 6.31 20.75
CA GLN A 44 5.72 5.19 19.91
C GLN A 44 5.87 5.71 18.48
N GLY A 45 7.09 5.62 17.93
CA GLY A 45 7.48 6.24 16.66
C GLY A 45 6.88 5.60 15.41
N TYR A 46 5.84 4.78 15.55
CA TYR A 46 5.12 4.17 14.45
C TYR A 46 3.63 4.09 14.80
N MET A 47 2.77 4.43 13.84
CA MET A 47 1.33 4.18 13.91
C MET A 47 1.00 3.11 12.88
N ILE A 48 0.35 2.04 13.31
CA ILE A 48 -0.11 0.99 12.39
C ILE A 48 -1.52 1.37 11.93
N PRO A 49 -1.75 1.68 10.64
CA PRO A 49 -3.08 1.98 10.14
C PRO A 49 -3.96 0.73 10.25
N THR A 50 -5.16 0.90 10.77
CA THR A 50 -6.16 -0.17 10.86
C THR A 50 -6.98 -0.32 9.59
N GLU A 51 -6.97 0.71 8.73
CA GLU A 51 -7.64 0.71 7.43
C GLU A 51 -6.62 0.62 6.31
N LEU A 52 -6.73 -0.42 5.50
CA LEU A 52 -5.84 -0.68 4.37
C LEU A 52 -6.55 -0.41 3.05
N LYS A 53 -5.86 0.20 2.10
CA LYS A 53 -6.32 0.29 0.71
C LYS A 53 -5.79 -0.88 -0.10
N VAL A 54 -6.70 -1.74 -0.54
CA VAL A 54 -6.40 -2.97 -1.26
C VAL A 54 -6.72 -2.81 -2.74
N LEU A 55 -5.78 -3.22 -3.60
CA LEU A 55 -5.99 -3.26 -5.04
C LEU A 55 -6.27 -4.68 -5.52
N THR A 56 -7.14 -4.80 -6.52
CA THR A 56 -7.47 -6.06 -7.20
C THR A 56 -7.63 -5.85 -8.71
N ILE A 57 -7.81 -6.94 -9.45
CA ILE A 57 -7.96 -6.96 -10.91
C ILE A 57 -8.99 -8.02 -11.31
N GLU A 58 -9.77 -7.75 -12.36
CA GLU A 58 -10.68 -8.76 -12.92
C GLU A 58 -9.86 -9.89 -13.55
N GLU A 59 -9.95 -11.09 -12.99
CA GLU A 59 -9.29 -12.28 -13.51
C GLU A 59 -10.11 -13.51 -13.15
N LYS A 60 -10.87 -14.03 -14.11
CA LYS A 60 -11.75 -15.19 -13.88
C LYS A 60 -10.91 -16.47 -13.86
N PRO A 61 -11.12 -17.40 -12.91
CA PRO A 61 -12.24 -17.47 -11.96
C PRO A 61 -11.96 -16.90 -10.55
N PHE A 62 -10.87 -16.14 -10.37
CA PHE A 62 -10.43 -15.68 -9.06
C PHE A 62 -11.15 -14.41 -8.58
N VAL A 63 -11.40 -13.47 -9.48
CA VAL A 63 -12.11 -12.21 -9.23
C VAL A 63 -13.05 -11.94 -10.40
N TYR A 64 -14.32 -11.72 -10.08
CA TYR A 64 -15.37 -11.27 -10.97
C TYR A 64 -15.71 -9.82 -10.65
N THR A 65 -16.09 -9.07 -11.68
CA THR A 65 -16.52 -7.67 -11.58
C THR A 65 -17.88 -7.50 -12.24
N GLU A 66 -18.76 -6.76 -11.59
CA GLU A 66 -20.04 -6.34 -12.16
C GLU A 66 -20.14 -4.83 -12.02
N LYS A 67 -20.42 -4.13 -13.12
CA LYS A 67 -20.64 -2.68 -13.10
C LYS A 67 -21.97 -2.38 -12.41
N ILE A 68 -21.96 -1.41 -11.50
CA ILE A 68 -23.14 -1.01 -10.73
C ILE A 68 -23.33 0.51 -10.80
N GLU A 69 -24.57 0.96 -10.63
CA GLU A 69 -24.87 2.40 -10.55
C GLU A 69 -24.80 2.90 -9.10
N ASN A 70 -25.28 2.09 -8.16
CA ASN A 70 -25.34 2.43 -6.74
C ASN A 70 -24.64 1.39 -5.87
N VAL A 71 -23.91 1.85 -4.83
CA VAL A 71 -23.21 1.00 -3.86
C VAL A 71 -24.15 -0.01 -3.17
N VAL A 72 -25.43 0.32 -3.03
CA VAL A 72 -26.46 -0.52 -2.38
C VAL A 72 -26.69 -1.83 -3.13
N GLU A 73 -26.41 -1.90 -4.43
CA GLU A 73 -26.52 -3.13 -5.23
C GLU A 73 -25.43 -4.16 -4.87
N CYS A 74 -24.36 -3.73 -4.21
CA CYS A 74 -23.24 -4.59 -3.82
C CYS A 74 -23.42 -5.12 -2.38
N ASP A 75 -24.15 -6.24 -2.25
CA ASP A 75 -24.40 -6.85 -0.94
C ASP A 75 -23.16 -7.56 -0.38
N LYS A 76 -22.53 -6.92 0.62
CA LYS A 76 -21.40 -7.46 1.39
C LYS A 76 -21.70 -8.80 2.06
N LYS A 77 -22.96 -9.10 2.39
CA LYS A 77 -23.34 -10.38 3.01
C LYS A 77 -23.22 -11.56 2.05
N LEU A 78 -23.21 -11.30 0.74
CA LEU A 78 -23.05 -12.30 -0.32
C LEU A 78 -21.58 -12.46 -0.77
N GLY A 79 -20.62 -11.91 -0.03
CA GLY A 79 -19.19 -11.92 -0.43
C GLY A 79 -18.87 -10.94 -1.56
N ARG A 80 -19.74 -9.96 -1.80
CA ARG A 80 -19.56 -8.95 -2.84
C ARG A 80 -19.10 -7.63 -2.24
N TRP A 81 -18.02 -7.05 -2.75
CA TRP A 81 -17.42 -5.84 -2.19
C TRP A 81 -17.35 -4.71 -3.21
N PRO A 82 -17.74 -3.47 -2.87
CA PRO A 82 -17.64 -2.34 -3.78
C PRO A 82 -16.17 -2.04 -4.08
N CYS A 83 -15.84 -1.93 -5.36
CA CYS A 83 -14.52 -1.68 -5.88
C CYS A 83 -14.58 -0.56 -6.93
N PRO A 84 -14.44 0.72 -6.53
CA PRO A 84 -14.26 1.81 -7.48
C PRO A 84 -13.09 1.54 -8.43
N TRP A 85 -13.29 1.92 -9.68
CA TRP A 85 -12.27 1.99 -10.71
C TRP A 85 -12.07 3.45 -11.09
N TYR A 86 -10.80 3.85 -11.19
CA TYR A 86 -10.38 5.17 -11.63
C TYR A 86 -9.46 5.03 -12.83
N ASN A 87 -9.53 5.98 -13.76
CA ASN A 87 -8.57 6.05 -14.86
C ASN A 87 -7.17 6.45 -14.34
N THR A 88 -6.10 6.10 -15.05
CA THR A 88 -4.71 6.49 -14.74
C THR A 88 -4.52 8.01 -14.65
N THR A 89 -5.37 8.79 -15.33
CA THR A 89 -5.38 10.26 -15.27
C THR A 89 -6.25 10.83 -14.15
N GLY A 90 -7.01 10.00 -13.42
CA GLY A 90 -8.00 10.42 -12.42
C GLY A 90 -9.32 10.92 -13.01
N GLU A 91 -9.46 10.95 -14.34
CA GLU A 91 -10.65 11.43 -15.03
C GLU A 91 -11.57 10.26 -15.38
N GLY A 92 -12.57 10.03 -14.52
CA GLY A 92 -13.59 9.00 -14.69
C GLY A 92 -13.60 8.03 -13.52
N GLU A 93 -14.64 8.13 -12.69
CA GLU A 93 -14.92 7.17 -11.63
C GLU A 93 -16.05 6.26 -12.10
N GLN A 94 -15.80 4.96 -12.07
CA GLN A 94 -16.82 3.94 -12.31
C GLN A 94 -16.88 3.04 -11.09
N LEU A 95 -18.10 2.67 -10.71
CA LEU A 95 -18.30 1.80 -9.56
C LEU A 95 -18.54 0.36 -10.03
N TYR A 96 -17.78 -0.56 -9.45
CA TYR A 96 -17.94 -1.99 -9.66
C TYR A 96 -18.21 -2.69 -8.34
N CYS A 97 -18.76 -3.89 -8.47
CA CYS A 97 -18.93 -4.83 -7.38
C CYS A 97 -18.04 -6.05 -7.67
N CYS A 98 -17.03 -6.27 -6.82
CA CYS A 98 -16.03 -7.31 -6.96
C CYS A 98 -16.38 -8.50 -6.05
N PHE A 99 -16.25 -9.72 -6.56
CA PHE A 99 -16.51 -10.95 -5.81
C PHE A 99 -15.70 -12.12 -6.34
N GLY A 100 -15.62 -13.21 -5.58
CA GLY A 100 -14.89 -14.43 -5.95
C GLY A 100 -13.83 -14.82 -4.94
N TYR A 101 -13.07 -15.87 -5.27
CA TYR A 101 -12.15 -16.53 -4.35
C TYR A 101 -11.16 -15.57 -3.66
N CYS A 102 -10.58 -14.63 -4.41
CA CYS A 102 -9.62 -13.67 -3.86
C CYS A 102 -10.28 -12.67 -2.89
N ILE A 103 -11.54 -12.28 -3.14
CA ILE A 103 -12.28 -11.35 -2.29
C ILE A 103 -12.74 -12.05 -1.00
N ASP A 104 -13.24 -13.29 -1.11
CA ASP A 104 -13.60 -14.10 0.06
C ASP A 104 -12.38 -14.33 0.97
N MET A 105 -11.22 -14.64 0.37
CA MET A 105 -9.97 -14.78 1.10
C MET A 105 -9.57 -13.50 1.85
N LEU A 106 -9.76 -12.32 1.22
CA LEU A 106 -9.48 -11.03 1.86
C LEU A 106 -10.41 -10.77 3.04
N ILE A 107 -11.70 -11.08 2.92
CA ILE A 107 -12.69 -10.93 4.00
C ILE A 107 -12.34 -11.83 5.19
N GLU A 108 -11.99 -13.09 4.94
CA GLU A 108 -11.55 -14.00 5.99
C GLU A 108 -10.25 -13.52 6.66
N LEU A 109 -9.32 -12.98 5.88
CA LEU A 109 -8.07 -12.42 6.39
C LEU A 109 -8.32 -11.19 7.28
N SER A 110 -9.21 -10.29 6.84
CA SER A 110 -9.58 -9.09 7.60
C SER A 110 -10.22 -9.43 8.92
N ASN A 111 -11.09 -10.45 8.96
CA ASN A 111 -11.74 -10.91 10.19
C ASN A 111 -10.73 -11.56 11.15
N LYS A 112 -9.77 -12.31 10.63
CA LYS A 112 -8.77 -13.03 11.44
C LYS A 112 -7.71 -12.12 12.05
N ILE A 113 -7.26 -11.11 11.30
CA ILE A 113 -6.22 -10.15 11.73
C ILE A 113 -6.84 -8.89 12.36
N ASN A 114 -8.15 -8.69 12.16
CA ASN A 114 -8.95 -7.60 12.70
C ASN A 114 -8.53 -6.21 12.15
N PHE A 115 -8.44 -6.10 10.81
CA PHE A 115 -8.26 -4.84 10.09
C PHE A 115 -9.47 -4.54 9.20
N THR A 116 -9.64 -3.27 8.83
CA THR A 116 -10.65 -2.83 7.85
C THR A 116 -9.97 -2.52 6.52
N PHE A 117 -10.72 -2.61 5.42
CA PHE A 117 -10.15 -2.31 4.11
C PHE A 117 -11.13 -1.63 3.17
N THR A 118 -10.55 -0.86 2.24
CA THR A 118 -11.21 -0.39 1.03
C THR A 118 -10.64 -1.15 -0.17
N LEU A 119 -11.45 -1.41 -1.17
CA LEU A 119 -11.04 -2.15 -2.37
C LEU A 119 -11.08 -1.20 -3.56
N ALA A 120 -10.11 -1.28 -4.45
CA ALA A 120 -10.15 -0.59 -5.74
C ALA A 120 -9.66 -1.52 -6.85
N LEU A 121 -10.17 -1.29 -8.06
CA LEU A 121 -9.80 -2.07 -9.24
C LEU A 121 -8.56 -1.43 -9.92
N SER A 122 -7.71 -2.25 -10.53
CA SER A 122 -6.52 -1.76 -11.26
C SER A 122 -6.91 -0.71 -12.31
N PRO A 123 -6.30 0.49 -12.29
CA PRO A 123 -6.68 1.58 -13.18
C PRO A 123 -6.43 1.25 -14.66
N ASP A 124 -5.37 0.51 -14.95
CA ASP A 124 -4.93 0.13 -16.30
C ASP A 124 -5.28 -1.33 -16.67
N GLY A 125 -5.85 -2.10 -15.74
CA GLY A 125 -6.13 -3.53 -15.95
C GLY A 125 -4.88 -4.39 -16.16
N GLU A 126 -3.69 -3.93 -15.76
CA GLU A 126 -2.45 -4.69 -15.86
C GLU A 126 -1.98 -5.18 -14.48
N PHE A 127 -1.41 -6.39 -14.41
CA PHE A 127 -0.73 -6.85 -13.18
C PHE A 127 0.53 -6.04 -12.87
N GLY A 128 1.17 -5.54 -13.92
CA GLY A 128 2.39 -4.74 -13.85
C GLY A 128 3.54 -5.36 -14.62
N ALA A 129 4.13 -4.51 -15.46
CA ALA A 129 5.29 -4.78 -16.29
C ALA A 129 6.29 -3.62 -16.17
N ILE A 130 7.55 -3.89 -16.49
CA ILE A 130 8.57 -2.84 -16.54
C ILE A 130 8.48 -2.14 -17.88
N LYS A 131 8.08 -0.86 -17.89
CA LYS A 131 8.19 0.02 -19.05
C LYS A 131 9.45 0.88 -18.91
N ARG A 132 10.12 1.14 -20.03
CA ARG A 132 11.23 2.10 -20.09
C ARG A 132 10.65 3.45 -20.46
N ARG A 133 10.94 4.48 -19.66
CA ARG A 133 10.59 5.84 -20.04
C ARG A 133 11.66 6.33 -21.03
N ASP A 134 11.27 6.51 -22.29
CA ASP A 134 12.16 6.75 -23.44
C ASP A 134 13.12 7.94 -23.26
N GLU A 135 12.74 8.92 -22.44
CA GLU A 135 13.51 10.15 -22.24
C GLU A 135 14.55 10.07 -21.11
N THR A 136 14.41 9.14 -20.16
CA THR A 136 15.28 9.07 -18.95
C THR A 136 16.00 7.74 -18.80
N GLY A 137 15.60 6.72 -19.56
CA GLY A 137 16.11 5.35 -19.43
C GLY A 137 15.72 4.67 -18.11
N LYS A 138 14.90 5.34 -17.26
CA LYS A 138 14.45 4.80 -15.98
C LYS A 138 13.41 3.71 -16.23
N LYS A 139 13.56 2.60 -15.50
CA LYS A 139 12.58 1.51 -15.45
C LYS A 139 11.47 1.91 -14.49
N GLU A 140 10.23 1.93 -14.96
CA GLU A 140 9.04 2.20 -14.15
C GLU A 140 8.11 0.98 -14.20
N TRP A 141 7.49 0.66 -13.08
CA TRP A 141 6.46 -0.39 -13.00
C TRP A 141 5.10 0.20 -13.36
N THR A 142 4.35 -0.51 -14.19
CA THR A 142 2.93 -0.26 -14.45
C THR A 142 2.04 -1.18 -13.63
N GLY A 143 0.73 -1.10 -13.81
CA GLY A 143 -0.22 -2.02 -13.22
C GLY A 143 -0.34 -1.89 -11.71
N LEU A 144 -0.93 -2.93 -11.13
CA LEU A 144 -1.01 -3.12 -9.68
C LEU A 144 0.34 -2.90 -8.98
N ILE A 145 1.44 -3.41 -9.55
CA ILE A 145 2.78 -3.25 -8.97
C ILE A 145 3.22 -1.78 -9.00
N GLY A 146 2.98 -1.08 -10.11
CA GLY A 146 3.26 0.35 -10.23
C GLY A 146 2.51 1.17 -9.18
N GLU A 147 1.23 0.88 -8.99
CA GLU A 147 0.38 1.56 -8.00
C GLU A 147 0.86 1.33 -6.56
N LEU A 148 1.28 0.11 -6.24
CA LEU A 148 1.80 -0.24 -4.91
C LEU A 148 3.19 0.39 -4.66
N VAL A 149 4.10 0.34 -5.64
CA VAL A 149 5.48 0.83 -5.48
C VAL A 149 5.54 2.36 -5.48
N ASN A 150 4.82 3.01 -6.39
CA ASN A 150 4.83 4.47 -6.50
C ASN A 150 3.97 5.14 -5.42
N GLN A 151 3.15 4.37 -4.71
CA GLN A 151 2.18 4.85 -3.72
C GLN A 151 1.26 5.96 -4.28
N THR A 152 1.10 6.04 -5.60
CA THR A 152 0.40 7.14 -6.31
C THR A 152 -1.01 7.32 -5.77
N ASN A 153 -1.68 6.22 -5.49
CA ASN A 153 -3.04 6.20 -4.98
C ASN A 153 -3.12 5.68 -3.54
N GLY A 154 -1.99 5.60 -2.83
CA GLY A 154 -1.94 5.12 -1.43
C GLY A 154 -2.36 3.67 -1.26
N ALA A 155 -2.00 2.80 -2.20
CA ALA A 155 -2.26 1.36 -2.08
C ALA A 155 -1.32 0.73 -1.05
N ASP A 156 -1.87 -0.09 -0.14
CA ASP A 156 -1.11 -0.75 0.91
C ASP A 156 -0.90 -2.25 0.63
N MET A 157 -1.82 -2.86 -0.13
CA MET A 157 -1.83 -4.29 -0.40
C MET A 157 -2.46 -4.60 -1.76
N ILE A 158 -2.00 -5.68 -2.38
CA ILE A 158 -2.64 -6.26 -3.57
C ILE A 158 -3.21 -7.62 -3.22
N VAL A 159 -4.48 -7.86 -3.58
CA VAL A 159 -5.11 -9.19 -3.52
C VAL A 159 -5.63 -9.56 -4.90
N ALA A 160 -4.85 -10.39 -5.58
CA ALA A 160 -5.07 -10.83 -6.95
C ALA A 160 -4.33 -12.16 -7.20
N PRO A 161 -4.62 -12.90 -8.27
CA PRO A 161 -3.83 -14.05 -8.71
C PRO A 161 -2.48 -13.62 -9.33
N LEU A 162 -1.65 -12.95 -8.54
CA LEU A 162 -0.37 -12.39 -8.98
C LEU A 162 0.74 -13.44 -8.92
N THR A 163 1.34 -13.76 -10.07
CA THR A 163 2.49 -14.67 -10.15
C THR A 163 3.72 -14.10 -9.45
N ILE A 164 4.31 -14.91 -8.56
CA ILE A 164 5.59 -14.64 -7.90
C ILE A 164 6.71 -14.80 -8.93
N ASN A 165 7.43 -13.71 -9.22
CA ASN A 165 8.57 -13.66 -10.12
C ASN A 165 9.74 -12.95 -9.40
N PRO A 166 10.99 -13.42 -9.51
CA PRO A 166 12.17 -12.72 -9.03
C PRO A 166 12.24 -11.22 -9.33
N GLU A 167 11.83 -10.77 -10.52
CA GLU A 167 11.84 -9.34 -10.87
C GLU A 167 10.85 -8.54 -10.03
N ARG A 168 9.68 -9.10 -9.75
CA ARG A 168 8.66 -8.46 -8.90
C ARG A 168 9.08 -8.47 -7.43
N ALA A 169 9.69 -9.57 -6.99
CA ALA A 169 10.16 -9.72 -5.61
C ALA A 169 11.30 -8.77 -5.22
N GLN A 170 11.91 -8.07 -6.18
CA GLN A 170 12.90 -7.02 -5.91
C GLN A 170 12.27 -5.70 -5.43
N VAL A 171 10.98 -5.48 -5.70
CA VAL A 171 10.29 -4.21 -5.41
C VAL A 171 9.11 -4.36 -4.46
N ILE A 172 8.56 -5.56 -4.32
CA ILE A 172 7.45 -5.87 -3.42
C ILE A 172 7.72 -7.16 -2.64
N GLU A 173 7.13 -7.26 -1.46
CA GLU A 173 7.19 -8.48 -0.64
C GLU A 173 5.96 -9.35 -0.90
N PHE A 174 6.20 -10.64 -1.12
CA PHE A 174 5.15 -11.63 -1.31
C PHE A 174 4.91 -12.44 -0.05
N SER A 175 3.64 -12.78 0.19
CA SER A 175 3.28 -13.80 1.18
C SER A 175 3.67 -15.20 0.71
N LYS A 176 3.35 -16.22 1.51
CA LYS A 176 3.43 -17.60 1.05
C LYS A 176 2.38 -17.86 -0.05
N PRO A 177 2.71 -18.67 -1.08
CA PRO A 177 1.76 -18.96 -2.15
C PRO A 177 0.46 -19.56 -1.59
N PHE A 178 -0.68 -18.98 -1.94
CA PHE A 178 -2.00 -19.52 -1.55
C PHE A 178 -2.52 -20.56 -2.56
N LYS A 179 -1.96 -20.59 -3.77
CA LYS A 179 -2.31 -21.54 -4.84
C LYS A 179 -1.06 -21.86 -5.67
N TYR A 180 -0.87 -23.14 -5.94
CA TYR A 180 0.12 -23.60 -6.92
C TYR A 180 -0.57 -23.83 -8.27
N GLN A 181 -0.03 -23.25 -9.33
CA GLN A 181 -0.52 -23.41 -10.69
C GLN A 181 0.68 -23.61 -11.64
N GLY A 182 0.50 -24.49 -12.62
CA GLY A 182 1.43 -24.65 -13.74
C GLY A 182 0.84 -24.12 -15.04
N ILE A 183 1.69 -23.96 -16.06
CA ILE A 183 1.25 -23.57 -17.41
C ILE A 183 0.71 -24.82 -18.11
N THR A 184 -0.48 -24.70 -18.69
CA THR A 184 -1.11 -25.76 -19.50
C THR A 184 -1.54 -25.19 -20.85
N ILE A 185 -1.47 -26.00 -21.90
CA ILE A 185 -1.91 -25.59 -23.24
C ILE A 185 -3.37 -26.03 -23.43
N LEU A 186 -4.23 -25.09 -23.81
CA LEU A 186 -5.62 -25.35 -24.18
C LEU A 186 -5.71 -25.53 -25.69
N GLU A 187 -6.14 -26.70 -26.14
CA GLU A 187 -6.41 -26.99 -27.55
C GLU A 187 -7.90 -27.24 -27.76
N LYS A 188 -8.43 -26.74 -28.88
CA LYS A 188 -9.80 -27.06 -29.30
C LYS A 188 -9.84 -28.51 -29.77
N LYS A 189 -10.71 -29.31 -29.17
CA LYS A 189 -10.99 -30.69 -29.61
C LYS A 189 -11.66 -30.72 -30.98
#